data_AF-A0A359EVG5-F1
#
_entry.id   AF-A0A359EVG5-F1
#
_cell.length_a   1.000
_cell.length_b   1.000
_cell.length_c   1.000
_cell.angle_alpha   90.00
_cell.angle_beta   90.00
_cell.angle_gamma   90.00
#
_symmetry.space_group_name_H-M   'P 1'
#
loop_
_entity.id
_entity.type
_entity.pdbx_description
1 polymer ?
#
loop_
_entity_poly.entity_id
_entity_poly.type
_entity_poly.pdbx_seq_one_letter_code
_entity_poly.pdbx_strand_id
1 'polypeptide(L)'
;MGMAMALEEACAHMEENTEKVLKLRNRLIEGLSRIPHSVLNGDPEKRLPGNVSFCFEGIEGESLLLLLDDKGICASSGSACPHINCTAPCWRRKPFRRQ
;
A
#
# COMPACT_ATOMS: atom_id res chain seq x y z
N MET A 1 26.91 -15.23 -7.26
CA MET A 1 26.57 -15.07 -8.69
C MET A 1 25.06 -15.12 -8.99
N GLY A 2 24.20 -15.67 -8.13
CA GLY A 2 22.74 -15.68 -8.38
C GLY A 2 22.04 -14.31 -8.39
N MET A 3 22.56 -13.31 -7.66
CA MET A 3 21.93 -11.98 -7.56
C MET A 3 21.96 -11.19 -8.87
N ALA A 4 22.98 -11.41 -9.72
CA ALA A 4 23.09 -10.75 -11.02
C ALA A 4 22.07 -11.32 -12.03
N MET A 5 21.89 -12.64 -12.06
CA MET A 5 20.90 -13.30 -12.93
C MET A 5 19.46 -12.99 -12.49
N ALA A 6 19.20 -12.95 -11.18
CA ALA A 6 17.91 -12.51 -10.65
C ALA A 6 17.61 -11.04 -10.97
N LEU A 7 18.64 -10.19 -10.99
CA LEU A 7 18.51 -8.79 -11.38
C LEU A 7 18.23 -8.63 -12.88
N GLU A 8 18.94 -9.35 -13.73
CA GLU A 8 18.73 -9.33 -15.19
C GLU A 8 17.32 -9.82 -15.55
N GLU A 9 16.86 -10.92 -14.96
CA GLU A 9 15.52 -11.47 -15.17
C GLU A 9 14.43 -10.49 -14.67
N ALA A 10 14.62 -9.91 -13.48
CA ALA A 10 13.70 -8.92 -12.92
C ALA A 10 13.62 -7.66 -13.77
N CYS A 11 14.73 -7.25 -14.41
CA CYS A 11 14.78 -6.13 -15.34
C CYS A 11 14.14 -6.47 -16.69
N ALA A 12 14.38 -7.67 -17.23
CA ALA A 12 13.83 -8.11 -18.51
C ALA A 12 12.30 -8.20 -18.51
N HIS A 13 11.71 -8.57 -17.38
CA HIS A 13 10.24 -8.69 -17.21
C HIS A 13 9.62 -7.52 -16.46
N MET A 14 10.37 -6.44 -16.21
CA MET A 14 9.92 -5.37 -15.31
C MET A 14 8.68 -4.65 -15.84
N GLU A 15 8.61 -4.35 -17.13
CA GLU A 15 7.48 -3.64 -17.75
C GLU A 15 6.21 -4.51 -17.78
N GLU A 16 6.33 -5.75 -18.26
CA GLU A 16 5.20 -6.69 -18.32
C GLU A 16 4.67 -7.03 -16.92
N ASN A 17 5.57 -7.24 -15.96
CA ASN A 17 5.19 -7.50 -14.58
C ASN A 17 4.57 -6.25 -13.93
N THR A 18 5.06 -5.05 -14.27
CA THR A 18 4.46 -3.78 -13.83
C THR A 18 3.03 -3.66 -14.31
N GLU A 19 2.72 -3.94 -15.59
CA GLU A 19 1.35 -3.89 -16.09
C GLU A 19 0.41 -4.89 -15.40
N LYS A 20 0.87 -6.13 -15.19
CA LYS A 20 0.11 -7.17 -14.47
C LYS A 20 -0.18 -6.75 -13.04
N VAL A 21 0.83 -6.28 -12.32
CA VAL A 21 0.72 -5.83 -10.93
C VAL A 21 -0.14 -4.58 -10.84
N LEU A 22 -0.07 -3.64 -11.79
CA LEU A 22 -0.95 -2.47 -11.85
C LEU A 22 -2.42 -2.83 -11.97
N LYS A 23 -2.77 -3.82 -12.83
CA LYS A 23 -4.15 -4.31 -12.97
C LYS A 23 -4.67 -4.91 -11.66
N LEU A 24 -3.85 -5.75 -11.01
CA LEU A 24 -4.20 -6.35 -9.72
C LEU A 24 -4.33 -5.30 -8.62
N ARG A 25 -3.42 -4.33 -8.58
CA ARG A 25 -3.44 -3.19 -7.67
C ARG A 25 -4.72 -2.38 -7.81
N ASN A 26 -5.09 -2.00 -9.04
CA ASN A 26 -6.30 -1.22 -9.30
C ASN A 26 -7.55 -1.98 -8.86
N ARG A 27 -7.62 -3.28 -9.16
CA ARG A 27 -8.72 -4.15 -8.71
C ARG A 27 -8.81 -4.21 -7.17
N LEU A 28 -7.67 -4.27 -6.49
CA LEU A 28 -7.63 -4.25 -5.02
C LEU A 28 -8.09 -2.90 -4.48
N ILE A 29 -7.62 -1.79 -5.05
CA ILE A 29 -8.03 -0.42 -4.68
C ILE A 29 -9.53 -0.25 -4.85
N GLU A 30 -10.09 -0.62 -6.00
CA GLU A 30 -11.53 -0.55 -6.26
C GLU A 30 -12.35 -1.40 -5.29
N GLY A 31 -11.85 -2.58 -4.91
CA GLY A 31 -12.49 -3.45 -3.93
C GLY A 31 -12.48 -2.83 -2.52
N LEU A 32 -11.34 -2.31 -2.10
CA LEU A 32 -11.18 -1.69 -0.78
C LEU A 32 -11.94 -0.37 -0.66
N SER A 33 -12.00 0.44 -1.72
CA SER A 33 -12.77 1.69 -1.77
C SER A 33 -14.29 1.51 -1.64
N ARG A 34 -14.81 0.28 -1.78
CA ARG A 34 -16.23 -0.03 -1.52
C ARG A 34 -16.52 -0.19 -0.02
N ILE A 35 -15.49 -0.38 0.81
CA ILE A 35 -15.64 -0.52 2.25
C ILE A 35 -15.92 0.87 2.84
N PRO A 36 -16.97 1.03 3.66
CA PRO A 36 -17.26 2.31 4.30
C PRO A 36 -16.10 2.73 5.20
N HIS A 37 -15.83 4.03 5.27
CA HIS A 37 -14.71 4.59 6.05
C HIS A 37 -13.31 4.11 5.63
N SER A 38 -13.14 3.70 4.37
CA SER A 38 -11.83 3.43 3.79
C SER A 38 -11.26 4.68 3.11
N VAL A 39 -10.02 5.03 3.43
CA VAL A 39 -9.29 6.18 2.84
C VAL A 39 -7.99 5.67 2.24
N LEU A 40 -7.78 5.91 0.95
CA LEU A 40 -6.52 5.60 0.29
C LEU A 40 -5.45 6.61 0.72
N ASN A 41 -4.30 6.12 1.20
CA ASN A 41 -3.17 6.97 1.55
C ASN A 41 -2.33 7.32 0.33
N GLY A 42 -2.24 8.60 0.02
CA GLY A 42 -1.37 9.15 -1.03
C GLY A 42 -2.00 9.25 -2.41
N ASP A 43 -1.17 9.65 -3.37
CA ASP A 43 -1.65 9.91 -4.73
C ASP A 43 -1.96 8.60 -5.46
N PRO A 44 -3.15 8.47 -6.08
CA PRO A 44 -3.53 7.27 -6.85
C PRO A 44 -2.71 7.09 -8.14
N GLU A 45 -2.19 8.19 -8.72
CA GLU A 45 -1.44 8.17 -9.97
C GLU A 45 0.09 8.08 -9.78
N LYS A 46 0.65 8.76 -8.77
CA LYS A 46 2.11 8.81 -8.52
C LYS A 46 2.52 7.83 -7.43
N ARG A 47 2.30 6.54 -7.66
CA ARG A 47 2.60 5.48 -6.67
C ARG A 47 3.27 4.27 -7.30
N LEU A 48 4.10 3.59 -6.51
CA LEU A 48 4.71 2.31 -6.89
C LEU A 48 3.62 1.29 -7.28
N PRO A 49 3.79 0.56 -8.39
CA PRO A 49 2.77 -0.33 -8.95
C PRO A 49 2.38 -1.47 -8.01
N GLY A 50 3.29 -1.92 -7.13
CA GLY A 50 3.04 -3.02 -6.18
C GLY A 50 2.61 -2.59 -4.79
N ASN A 51 2.40 -1.30 -4.52
CA ASN A 51 2.10 -0.83 -3.17
C ASN A 51 0.64 -0.36 -3.07
N VAL A 52 -0.07 -0.75 -2.01
CA VAL A 52 -1.42 -0.26 -1.64
C VAL A 52 -1.47 -0.02 -0.13
N SER A 53 -1.97 1.15 0.29
CA SER A 53 -2.06 1.53 1.71
C SER A 53 -3.39 2.24 1.90
N PHE A 54 -4.24 1.62 2.69
CA PHE A 54 -5.54 2.15 3.09
C PHE A 54 -5.58 2.34 4.59
N CYS A 55 -6.30 3.38 5.01
CA CYS A 55 -6.74 3.56 6.39
C CYS A 55 -8.22 3.17 6.48
N PHE A 56 -8.58 2.45 7.53
CA PHE A 56 -9.96 2.13 7.88
C PHE A 56 -10.29 2.83 9.19
N GLU A 57 -11.30 3.69 9.20
CA GLU A 57 -11.71 4.40 10.41
C GLU A 57 -12.45 3.44 11.35
N GLY A 58 -12.12 3.49 12.65
CA GLY A 58 -12.81 2.69 13.68
C GLY A 58 -12.31 1.26 13.86
N ILE A 59 -11.21 0.86 13.20
CA ILE A 59 -10.60 -0.47 13.36
C ILE A 59 -9.13 -0.32 13.77
N GLU A 60 -8.70 -1.06 14.79
CA GLU A 60 -7.29 -1.18 15.15
C GLU A 60 -6.55 -2.03 14.10
N GLY A 61 -5.49 -1.48 13.52
CA GLY A 61 -4.73 -2.13 12.44
C GLY A 61 -4.18 -3.50 12.84
N GLU A 62 -3.79 -3.70 14.10
CA GLU A 62 -3.27 -4.97 14.61
C GLU A 62 -4.34 -6.07 14.59
N SER A 63 -5.58 -5.74 14.96
CA SER A 63 -6.71 -6.68 14.91
C SER A 63 -7.04 -7.07 13.47
N LEU A 64 -6.96 -6.12 12.53
CA LEU A 64 -7.17 -6.40 11.11
C LEU A 64 -6.07 -7.32 10.56
N LEU A 65 -4.80 -7.09 10.93
CA LEU A 65 -3.68 -7.94 10.52
C LEU A 65 -3.84 -9.37 11.01
N LEU A 66 -4.24 -9.56 12.27
CA LEU A 66 -4.49 -10.90 12.83
C LEU A 66 -5.59 -11.64 12.07
N LEU A 67 -6.68 -10.95 11.72
CA LEU A 67 -7.77 -11.53 10.92
C LEU A 67 -7.32 -11.85 9.49
N LEU A 68 -6.45 -11.01 8.90
CA LEU A 68 -5.89 -11.27 7.58
C LEU A 68 -4.93 -12.46 7.60
N ASP A 69 -4.13 -12.60 8.65
CA ASP A 69 -3.21 -13.72 8.85
C ASP A 69 -3.96 -15.05 9.03
N ASP A 70 -5.07 -15.06 9.77
CA ASP A 70 -5.99 -16.22 9.86
C ASP A 70 -6.55 -16.64 8.49
N LYS A 71 -6.74 -15.68 7.58
CA LYS A 71 -7.14 -15.92 6.18
C LYS A 71 -5.95 -16.25 5.26
N GLY A 72 -4.73 -16.32 5.77
CA GLY A 72 -3.51 -16.58 5.00
C GLY A 72 -3.05 -15.39 4.14
N ILE A 73 -3.50 -14.17 4.47
CA ILE A 73 -3.14 -12.94 3.78
C ILE A 73 -2.09 -12.20 4.61
N CYS A 74 -0.83 -12.24 4.15
CA CYS A 74 0.23 -11.47 4.78
C CYS A 74 0.08 -9.97 4.42
N ALA A 75 -0.21 -9.16 5.43
CA ALA A 75 -0.25 -7.71 5.32
C ALA A 75 0.68 -7.08 6.35
N SER A 76 1.01 -5.80 6.15
CA SER A 76 1.83 -5.03 7.08
C SER A 76 1.08 -3.76 7.47
N SER A 77 1.06 -3.46 8.76
CA SER A 77 0.58 -2.18 9.26
C SER A 77 1.72 -1.19 9.05
N GLY A 78 1.64 -0.38 8.00
CA GLY A 78 2.51 0.78 7.86
C GLY A 78 2.32 1.69 9.07
N SER A 79 3.41 2.26 9.60
CA SER A 79 3.43 3.16 10.77
C SER A 79 2.76 4.52 10.51
N ALA A 80 1.72 4.57 9.68
CA ALA A 80 0.85 5.73 9.57
C ALA A 80 0.24 5.93 10.96
N CYS A 81 0.57 7.05 11.61
CA CYS A 81 0.15 7.33 12.98
C CYS A 81 -1.34 6.99 13.17
N PRO A 82 -1.71 6.19 14.18
CA PRO A 82 -3.11 5.91 14.48
C PRO A 82 -3.76 7.20 14.98
N HIS A 83 -4.27 7.99 14.05
CA HIS A 83 -5.08 9.15 14.37
C HIS A 83 -6.54 8.71 14.28
N ILE A 84 -7.29 8.99 15.35
CA ILE A 84 -8.75 8.79 15.51
C ILE A 84 -9.60 9.50 14.43
N ASN A 85 -8.96 10.25 13.52
CA ASN A 85 -9.61 10.97 12.44
C ASN A 85 -8.85 10.73 11.13
N CYS A 86 -9.41 9.87 10.26
CA CYS A 86 -8.83 9.57 8.94
C CYS A 86 -8.88 10.75 7.96
N THR A 87 -9.46 11.90 8.34
CA THR A 87 -9.56 13.10 7.49
C THR A 87 -8.36 14.05 7.55
N ALA A 88 -7.36 13.79 8.41
CA ALA A 88 -6.17 14.64 8.48
C ALA A 88 -5.21 14.37 7.31
N PRO A 89 -4.84 15.38 6.48
CA PRO A 89 -3.92 15.18 5.37
C PRO A 89 -2.50 14.97 5.92
N CYS A 90 -2.08 13.70 6.02
CA CYS A 90 -0.67 13.31 6.22
C CYS A 90 0.27 13.97 5.19
N TRP A 91 -0.27 14.42 4.05
CA TRP A 91 0.42 15.06 2.94
C TRP A 91 0.62 16.57 3.08
N ARG A 92 0.09 17.24 4.12
CA ARG A 92 0.48 18.64 4.40
C ARG A 92 1.86 18.68 5.05
N ARG A 93 2.88 18.67 4.18
CA ARG A 93 4.23 19.22 4.39
C ARG A 93 4.78 19.01 5.80
N LYS A 94 5.50 17.92 6.04
CA LYS A 94 6.75 18.12 6.79
C LYS A 94 7.66 18.94 5.88
N PRO A 95 8.00 20.20 6.20
CA PRO A 95 9.11 20.82 5.51
C PRO A 95 10.31 19.92 5.76
N PHE A 96 10.97 19.51 4.69
CA PHE A 96 12.32 18.99 4.70
C PHE A 96 13.22 20.05 5.36
N ARG A 97 13.24 20.10 6.69
CA ARG A 97 14.29 20.77 7.45
C ARG A 97 15.47 19.81 7.39
N ARG A 98 16.40 20.12 6.48
CA ARG A 98 17.81 19.80 6.68
C ARG A 98 18.18 20.27 8.10
N GLN A 99 18.52 19.33 8.97
CA GLN A 99 19.63 19.50 9.90
C GLN A 99 20.70 18.52 9.45
#